data_AF-A0A1B0ZIS8-F1
#
_entry.id   AF-A0A1B0ZIS8-F1
#
_cell.length_a   1.000
_cell.length_b   1.000
_cell.length_c   1.000
_cell.angle_alpha   90.00
_cell.angle_beta   90.00
_cell.angle_gamma   90.00
#
_symmetry.space_group_name_H-M   'P 1'
#
loop_
_entity.id
_entity.type
_entity.pdbx_description
1 polymer ?
#
loop_
_entity_poly.entity_id
_entity_poly.type
_entity_poly.pdbx_seq_one_letter_code
_entity_poly.pdbx_strand_id
1 'polypeptide(L)' 'MGTTILAEINGNLSSLAYGIAAFGPALGIGMIGAKTVESMARQPEIRGSLQTTMLIAMAFVEIIALLAIVTGLLFS' A
#
# COMPACT_ATOMS: atom_id res chain seq x y z
N MET A 1 43.33 18.63 3.92
CA MET A 1 43.20 17.47 3.02
C MET A 1 41.73 17.35 2.65
N GLY A 2 41.38 17.53 1.38
CA GLY A 2 39.99 17.43 0.92
C GLY A 2 39.52 15.97 0.99
N THR A 3 38.28 15.75 1.43
CA THR A 3 37.65 14.44 1.38
C THR A 3 37.43 14.06 -0.09
N THR A 4 38.30 13.23 -0.64
CA THR A 4 38.12 12.65 -1.97
C THR A 4 37.00 11.62 -1.89
N ILE A 5 35.80 11.99 -2.33
CA ILE A 5 34.71 11.02 -2.50
C ILE A 5 35.09 10.10 -3.66
N LEU A 6 35.39 8.84 -3.36
CA LEU A 6 35.82 7.83 -4.33
C LEU A 6 34.64 7.19 -5.09
N ALA A 7 33.43 7.27 -4.53
CA ALA A 7 32.18 6.86 -5.16
C ALA A 7 31.01 7.59 -4.48
N GLU A 8 30.14 8.22 -5.27
CA GLU A 8 28.94 8.91 -4.79
C GLU A 8 27.72 8.01 -5.02
N ILE A 9 26.98 7.71 -3.94
CA ILE A 9 25.67 7.06 -4.06
C ILE A 9 24.68 8.15 -4.43
N ASN A 10 24.29 8.19 -5.70
CA ASN A 10 23.25 9.08 -6.21
C ASN A 10 21.94 8.29 -6.36
N GLY A 11 20.88 8.74 -5.69
CA GLY A 11 19.56 8.11 -5.76
C GLY A 11 18.53 8.77 -4.85
N ASN A 12 17.25 8.52 -5.13
CA ASN A 12 16.13 9.05 -4.35
C ASN A 12 15.70 8.02 -3.28
N LEU A 13 16.10 8.26 -2.02
CA LEU A 13 15.75 7.41 -0.88
C LEU A 13 14.23 7.38 -0.62
N SER A 14 13.51 8.46 -0.93
CA SER A 14 12.05 8.53 -0.79
C SER A 14 11.34 7.55 -1.71
N SER A 15 11.83 7.35 -2.95
CA SER A 15 11.29 6.34 -3.88
C SER A 15 11.45 4.92 -3.35
N LEU A 16 12.60 4.61 -2.71
CA LEU A 16 12.84 3.31 -2.09
C LEU A 16 11.97 3.11 -0.85
N ALA A 17 11.88 4.11 0.01
CA ALA A 17 11.05 4.08 1.21
C ALA A 17 9.57 3.88 0.86
N TYR A 18 9.08 4.55 -0.19
CA TYR A 18 7.72 4.37 -0.69
C TYR A 18 7.47 2.94 -1.20
N GLY A 19 8.39 2.40 -2.01
CA GLY A 19 8.28 1.02 -2.51
C GLY A 19 8.16 -0.02 -1.38
N ILE A 20 8.89 0.18 -0.28
CA ILE A 20 8.80 -0.67 0.92
C ILE A 20 7.47 -0.43 1.65
N ALA A 21 7.05 0.81 1.82
CA ALA A 21 5.81 1.16 2.50
C ALA A 21 4.55 0.60 1.80
N ALA A 22 4.57 0.54 0.46
CA ALA A 22 3.46 0.02 -0.35
C ALA A 22 3.19 -1.49 -0.15
N PHE A 23 4.13 -2.23 0.44
CA PHE A 23 4.01 -3.69 0.61
C PHE A 23 2.90 -4.09 1.59
N GLY A 24 2.74 -3.34 2.68
CA GLY A 24 1.68 -3.58 3.67
C GLY A 24 0.27 -3.45 3.08
N PRO A 25 -0.05 -2.32 2.43
CA PRO A 25 -1.30 -2.13 1.72
C PRO A 25 -1.57 -3.18 0.64
N ALA A 26 -0.56 -3.55 -0.17
CA ALA A 26 -0.70 -4.57 -1.19
C ALA A 26 -1.14 -5.93 -0.62
N LEU A 27 -0.52 -6.36 0.49
CA LEU A 27 -0.91 -7.59 1.18
C LEU A 27 -2.32 -7.50 1.78
N GLY A 28 -2.63 -6.39 2.45
CA GLY A 28 -3.93 -6.16 3.08
C GLY A 28 -5.08 -6.20 2.06
N ILE A 29 -4.94 -5.45 0.97
CA ILE A 29 -5.93 -5.39 -0.12
C ILE A 29 -6.06 -6.76 -0.80
N GLY A 30 -4.94 -7.46 -1.05
CA GLY A 30 -4.96 -8.79 -1.64
C GLY A 30 -5.73 -9.81 -0.79
N MET A 31 -5.50 -9.81 0.52
CA MET A 31 -6.23 -10.67 1.47
C MET A 31 -7.72 -10.34 1.54
N ILE A 32 -8.06 -9.05 1.63
CA ILE A 32 -9.45 -8.57 1.67
C ILE A 32 -10.17 -8.99 0.39
N GLY A 33 -9.59 -8.71 -0.78
CA GLY A 33 -10.16 -9.08 -2.08
C GLY A 33 -10.40 -10.59 -2.20
N ALA A 34 -9.38 -11.41 -1.89
CA ALA A 34 -9.49 -12.86 -1.95
C ALA A 34 -10.60 -13.40 -1.05
N LYS A 35 -10.66 -12.97 0.22
CA LYS A 35 -11.68 -13.43 1.16
C LYS A 35 -13.08 -12.97 0.79
N THR A 36 -13.20 -11.78 0.21
CA THR A 36 -14.49 -11.28 -0.24
C THR A 36 -14.99 -12.09 -1.43
N VAL A 37 -14.14 -12.41 -2.41
CA VAL A 37 -14.50 -13.26 -3.55
C VAL A 37 -14.88 -14.68 -3.10
N GLU A 38 -14.10 -15.30 -2.21
CA GLU A 38 -14.44 -16.61 -1.61
C GLU A 38 -15.83 -16.59 -0.94
N SER A 39 -16.12 -15.52 -0.19
CA SER A 39 -17.40 -15.36 0.53
C SER A 39 -18.57 -15.14 -0.43
N MET A 40 -18.38 -14.33 -1.47
CA MET A 40 -19.38 -14.09 -2.53
C MET A 40 -19.69 -15.32 -3.38
N ALA A 41 -18.71 -16.22 -3.55
CA ALA A 41 -18.90 -17.50 -4.20
C ALA A 41 -19.72 -18.46 -3.34
N ARG A 42 -19.51 -18.45 -2.02
CA ARG A 42 -20.26 -19.28 -1.06
C ARG A 42 -21.68 -18.79 -0.80
N GLN A 43 -21.89 -17.48 -0.78
CA GLN A 43 -23.20 -16.87 -0.51
C GLN A 43 -23.47 -15.73 -1.50
N PRO A 44 -24.00 -16.06 -2.70
CA PRO A 44 -24.30 -15.07 -3.74
C PRO A 44 -25.32 -14.01 -3.32
N GLU A 45 -26.20 -14.33 -2.38
CA GLU A 45 -27.32 -13.49 -1.94
C GLU A 45 -26.84 -12.23 -1.20
N ILE A 46 -25.68 -12.30 -0.54
CA ILE A 46 -25.11 -11.20 0.26
C ILE A 46 -23.97 -10.46 -0.45
N ARG A 47 -23.80 -10.66 -1.77
CA ARG A 47 -22.71 -10.05 -2.56
C ARG A 47 -22.61 -8.54 -2.41
N GLY A 48 -23.74 -7.83 -2.45
CA GLY A 48 -23.76 -6.37 -2.31
C GLY A 48 -23.18 -5.91 -0.96
N SER A 49 -23.61 -6.54 0.13
CA SER A 49 -23.12 -6.24 1.49
C SER A 49 -21.62 -6.55 1.65
N LEU A 50 -21.17 -7.68 1.09
CA LEU A 50 -19.75 -8.05 1.07
C LEU A 50 -18.90 -7.04 0.28
N GLN A 51 -19.36 -6.59 -0.89
CA GLN A 51 -18.66 -5.55 -1.66
C GLN A 51 -18.57 -4.24 -0.90
N THR A 52 -19.65 -3.79 -0.24
CA THR A 52 -19.62 -2.58 0.58
C THR A 52 -18.60 -2.69 1.71
N THR A 53 -18.61 -3.81 2.44
CA THR A 53 -17.66 -4.06 3.55
C THR A 53 -16.22 -4.12 3.04
N MET A 54 -16.00 -4.79 1.90
CA MET A 54 -14.69 -4.88 1.24
C MET A 54 -14.15 -3.50 0.88
N LEU A 55 -14.95 -2.64 0.25
CA LEU A 55 -14.55 -1.30 -0.15
C LEU A 55 -14.20 -0.42 1.06
N ILE A 56 -14.98 -0.50 2.13
CA ILE A 56 -14.69 0.20 3.39
C ILE A 56 -13.34 -0.26 3.95
N ALA A 57 -13.11 -1.58 4.02
CA ALA A 57 -11.86 -2.14 4.52
C ALA A 57 -10.65 -1.73 3.64
N MET A 58 -10.80 -1.78 2.32
CA MET A 58 -9.76 -1.34 1.38
C MET A 58 -9.45 0.14 1.54
N ALA A 59 -10.46 1.00 1.73
CA ALA A 59 -10.27 2.43 1.97
C ALA A 59 -9.45 2.69 3.24
N PHE A 60 -9.68 1.96 4.33
CA PHE A 60 -8.86 2.09 5.54
C PHE A 60 -7.42 1.65 5.33
N VAL A 61 -7.19 0.60 4.55
CA VAL A 61 -5.84 0.14 4.19
C VAL A 61 -5.13 1.19 3.32
N GLU A 62 -5.83 1.78 2.35
CA GLU A 62 -5.30 2.83 1.48
C GLU A 62 -4.94 4.12 2.22
N ILE A 63 -5.63 4.48 3.31
CA ILE A 63 -5.24 5.67 4.09
C ILE A 63 -3.78 5.59 4.54
N ILE A 64 -3.30 4.42 4.94
CA ILE A 64 -1.91 4.23 5.38
C ILE A 64 -0.95 4.31 4.17
N ALA A 65 -1.36 3.76 3.02
CA ALA A 65 -0.58 3.85 1.78
C ALA A 65 -0.43 5.29 1.30
N LEU A 66 -1.54 6.04 1.26
CA LEU A 66 -1.59 7.44 0.87
C LEU A 66 -0.80 8.33 1.83
N LEU A 67 -0.84 8.05 3.14
CA LEU A 67 0.01 8.74 4.10
C LEU A 67 1.49 8.53 3.79
N ALA A 68 1.91 7.31 3.42
CA ALA A 68 3.29 7.05 3.03
C ALA A 68 3.70 7.83 1.77
N ILE A 69 2.82 7.93 0.76
CA ILE A 69 3.02 8.78 -0.43
C ILE A 69 3.21 10.23 0.00
N VAL A 70 2.27 10.76 0.80
CA VAL A 70 2.27 12.16 1.22
C VAL A 70 3.53 12.48 2.01
N THR A 71 3.93 11.64 2.97
CA THR A 71 5.19 11.84 3.69
C THR A 71 6.40 11.74 2.78
N GLY A 72 6.39 10.82 1.81
CA GLY A 72 7.47 10.67 0.84
C GLY A 72 7.64 11.91 -0.03
N LEU A 73 6.55 12.58 -0.40
CA LEU A 73 6.58 13.83 -1.19
C LEU A 73 6.89 15.07 -0.33
N LEU A 74 6.46 15.10 0.93
CA LEU A 74 6.71 16.24 1.82
C LEU A 74 8.16 16.31 2.32
N PHE A 75 8.82 15.16 2.43
CA PHE A 75 10.18 15.04 2.98
C PHE A 75 11.23 14.64 1.92
N SER A 76 10.88 14.63 0.63
CA SER A 76 11.80 14.38 -0.50
C SER A 76 12.62 15.59 -0.91
#